data_AF-A0A4P7JF28-F1
#
_entry.id   AF-A0A4P7JF28-F1
#
_cell.length_a   1.000
_cell.length_b   1.000
_cell.length_c   1.000
_cell.angle_alpha   90.00
_cell.angle_beta   90.00
_cell.angle_gamma   90.00
#
_symmetry.space_group_name_H-M   'P 1'
#
loop_
_entity.id
_entity.type
_entity.pdbx_description
1 polymer ?
#
loop_
_entity_poly.entity_id
_entity_poly.type
_entity_poly.pdbx_seq_one_letter_code
_entity_poly.pdbx_strand_id
1 'polypeptide(L)'
;MLLCCSPTEVKEHRMRAYRRLTEDDRIEIYAALTAGESQAGIARRIGCHKSTISREVRRNAGLRGYHARQAQRFSMSRRIRLGRRRVSRQQWRIVEAGLRQDWSPEQINGVMRLKGLAPVSHERIYQHIYADKRAGGTLYTHLRVHKRRRKRRGVFNRRGQIKDRVWISERPRIVDARARIGDWEVDTIIGRQKRCSLDHNDRTQIPPMQGRSGQRSQGKIGTASHLTHARAFAGPRPHTDL
;
A
#
# COMPACT_ATOMS: atom_id res chain seq x y z
N MET A 1 -45.70 -42.67 22.70
CA MET A 1 -44.42 -42.60 21.97
C MET A 1 -43.69 -41.34 22.40
N LEU A 2 -42.73 -41.45 23.33
CA LEU A 2 -41.83 -40.37 23.72
C LEU A 2 -40.50 -40.61 22.97
N LEU A 3 -40.18 -39.74 22.01
CA LEU A 3 -38.91 -39.74 21.30
C LEU A 3 -37.82 -39.19 22.22
N CYS A 4 -37.00 -40.08 22.79
CA CYS A 4 -35.78 -39.70 23.51
C CYS A 4 -34.79 -39.06 22.52
N CYS A 5 -34.61 -37.75 22.62
CA CYS A 5 -33.54 -37.03 21.96
C CYS A 5 -32.22 -37.38 22.65
N SER A 6 -31.41 -38.23 22.03
CA SER A 6 -30.09 -38.62 22.52
C SER A 6 -29.19 -37.39 22.66
N PRO A 7 -28.49 -37.22 23.79
CA PRO A 7 -27.62 -36.05 24.02
C PRO A 7 -26.49 -36.04 23.00
N THR A 8 -26.36 -34.93 22.28
CA THR A 8 -25.27 -34.66 21.37
C THR A 8 -23.97 -34.53 22.17
N GLU A 9 -23.05 -35.48 22.01
CA GLU A 9 -21.69 -35.40 22.56
C GLU A 9 -21.02 -34.09 22.12
N VAL A 10 -20.87 -33.17 23.06
CA VAL A 10 -20.14 -31.93 22.86
C VAL A 10 -18.65 -32.30 22.80
N LYS A 11 -18.07 -32.36 21.60
CA LYS A 11 -16.63 -32.62 21.42
C LYS A 11 -15.83 -31.53 22.12
N GLU A 12 -15.23 -31.91 23.24
CA GLU A 12 -14.37 -31.05 24.05
C GLU A 12 -13.15 -30.62 23.21
N HIS A 13 -13.19 -29.40 22.68
CA HIS A 13 -12.08 -28.84 21.90
C HIS A 13 -10.96 -28.39 22.84
N ARG A 14 -10.23 -29.37 23.38
CA ARG A 14 -9.00 -29.15 24.13
C ARG A 14 -8.02 -28.39 23.23
N MET A 15 -7.74 -27.12 23.54
CA MET A 15 -6.72 -26.34 22.84
C MET A 15 -5.36 -27.03 23.02
N ARG A 16 -4.97 -27.87 22.05
CA ARG A 16 -3.68 -28.55 22.06
C ARG A 16 -2.59 -27.50 21.83
N ALA A 17 -1.73 -27.34 22.83
CA ALA A 17 -0.51 -26.55 22.71
C ALA A 17 0.29 -27.00 21.48
N TYR A 18 0.93 -26.03 20.80
CA TYR A 18 1.70 -26.29 19.58
C TYR A 18 2.92 -27.18 19.87
N ARG A 19 2.80 -28.49 19.57
CA ARG A 19 3.88 -29.47 19.68
C ARG A 19 4.66 -29.57 18.37
N ARG A 20 5.99 -29.39 18.42
CA ARG A 20 6.89 -29.66 17.28
C ARG A 20 7.35 -31.11 17.34
N LEU A 21 7.39 -31.77 16.18
CA LEU A 21 7.93 -33.13 16.07
C LEU A 21 9.42 -33.14 16.38
N THR A 22 9.84 -33.98 17.32
CA THR A 22 11.24 -34.22 17.70
C THR A 22 11.95 -35.10 16.68
N GLU A 23 13.23 -35.40 16.90
CA GLU A 23 13.95 -36.39 16.10
C GLU A 23 13.40 -37.80 16.32
N ASP A 24 13.13 -38.15 17.57
CA ASP A 24 12.55 -39.44 17.96
C ASP A 24 11.18 -39.65 17.33
N ASP A 25 10.32 -38.62 17.32
CA ASP A 25 9.03 -38.67 16.63
C ASP A 25 9.22 -39.01 15.13
N ARG A 26 10.29 -38.51 14.48
CA ARG A 26 10.56 -38.80 13.06
C ARG A 26 11.06 -40.22 12.84
N ILE A 27 11.86 -40.75 13.78
CA ILE A 27 12.30 -42.16 13.77
C ILE A 27 11.08 -43.08 13.91
N GLU A 28 10.18 -42.73 14.82
CA GLU A 28 8.94 -43.47 15.06
C GLU A 28 7.99 -43.45 13.86
N ILE A 29 7.84 -42.28 13.20
CA ILE A 29 7.08 -42.15 11.95
C ILE A 29 7.68 -43.04 10.87
N TYR A 30 9.01 -43.03 10.72
CA TYR A 30 9.68 -43.84 9.71
C TYR A 30 9.44 -45.33 9.92
N ALA A 31 9.65 -45.83 11.15
CA ALA A 31 9.44 -47.24 11.48
C ALA A 31 8.01 -47.71 11.18
N ALA A 32 7.00 -46.91 11.55
CA ALA A 32 5.61 -47.29 11.28
C ALA A 32 5.19 -47.17 9.81
N LEU A 33 5.75 -46.24 9.06
CA LEU A 33 5.53 -46.20 7.62
C LEU A 33 6.13 -47.43 6.93
N THR A 34 7.30 -47.89 7.38
CA THR A 34 7.92 -49.14 6.89
C THR A 34 7.09 -50.37 7.28
N ALA A 35 6.43 -50.35 8.45
CA ALA A 35 5.50 -51.39 8.88
C ALA A 35 4.12 -51.33 8.19
N GLY A 36 3.88 -50.37 7.30
CA GLY A 36 2.61 -50.24 6.56
C GLY A 36 1.45 -49.64 7.38
N GLU A 37 1.73 -49.01 8.52
CA GLU A 37 0.68 -48.39 9.33
C GLU A 37 0.06 -47.16 8.63
N SER A 38 -1.25 -46.96 8.86
CA SER A 38 -1.93 -45.75 8.39
C SER A 38 -1.43 -44.49 9.12
N GLN A 39 -1.39 -43.36 8.41
CA GLN A 39 -1.01 -42.06 9.00
C GLN A 39 -1.90 -41.65 10.20
N ALA A 40 -3.15 -42.15 10.25
CA ALA A 40 -4.06 -41.92 11.36
C ALA A 40 -3.69 -42.76 12.61
N GLY A 41 -3.17 -43.98 12.43
CA GLY A 41 -2.61 -44.80 13.51
C GLY A 41 -1.37 -44.15 14.11
N ILE A 42 -0.42 -43.78 13.26
CA ILE A 42 0.83 -43.09 13.63
C ILE A 42 0.53 -41.80 14.42
N ALA A 43 -0.45 -41.00 13.97
CA ALA A 43 -0.82 -39.77 14.65
C ALA A 43 -1.38 -39.99 16.06
N ARG A 44 -2.18 -41.06 16.27
CA ARG A 44 -2.71 -41.43 17.59
C ARG A 44 -1.57 -41.82 18.54
N ARG A 45 -0.64 -42.64 18.06
CA ARG A 45 0.52 -43.12 18.84
C ARG A 45 1.44 -41.97 19.29
N ILE A 46 1.77 -41.06 18.38
CA ILE A 46 2.62 -39.88 18.64
C ILE A 46 1.88 -38.75 19.39
N GLY A 47 0.55 -38.87 19.55
CA GLY A 47 -0.27 -37.86 20.20
C GLY A 47 -0.44 -36.57 19.39
N CYS A 48 -0.35 -36.64 18.06
CA CYS A 48 -0.51 -35.48 17.17
C CYS A 48 -1.74 -35.63 16.26
N HIS A 49 -2.03 -34.60 15.45
CA HIS A 49 -3.14 -34.68 14.50
C HIS A 49 -2.68 -35.38 13.20
N LYS A 50 -3.56 -36.15 12.54
CA LYS A 50 -3.25 -36.84 11.27
C LYS A 50 -2.65 -35.91 10.20
N SER A 51 -3.10 -34.65 10.16
CA SER A 51 -2.56 -33.65 9.24
C SER A 51 -1.14 -33.22 9.58
N THR A 52 -0.67 -33.39 10.82
CA THR A 52 0.73 -33.15 11.20
C THR A 52 1.63 -34.19 10.56
N ILE A 53 1.29 -35.49 10.66
CA ILE A 53 2.01 -36.58 10.01
C ILE A 53 2.01 -36.40 8.48
N SER A 54 0.83 -36.18 7.89
CA SER A 54 0.71 -35.94 6.44
C SER A 54 1.57 -34.75 5.97
N ARG A 55 1.61 -33.66 6.73
CA ARG A 55 2.44 -32.48 6.42
C ARG A 55 3.93 -32.76 6.60
N GLU A 56 4.31 -33.50 7.63
CA GLU A 56 5.69 -33.93 7.87
C GLU A 56 6.20 -34.75 6.69
N VAL A 57 5.52 -35.86 6.36
CA VAL A 57 5.91 -36.79 5.29
C VAL A 57 6.03 -36.06 3.95
N ARG A 58 5.02 -35.30 3.55
CA ARG A 58 5.03 -34.55 2.28
C ARG A 58 6.17 -33.55 2.17
N ARG A 59 6.50 -32.87 3.28
CA ARG A 59 7.49 -31.78 3.29
C ARG A 59 8.93 -32.26 3.42
N ASN A 60 9.12 -33.52 3.84
CA ASN A 60 10.40 -34.07 4.23
C ASN A 60 10.78 -35.37 3.50
N ALA A 61 9.94 -35.86 2.60
CA ALA A 61 10.30 -36.94 1.69
C ALA A 61 11.32 -36.46 0.64
N GLY A 62 12.26 -37.35 0.29
CA GLY A 62 13.11 -37.20 -0.90
C GLY A 62 12.63 -38.07 -2.06
N LEU A 63 13.49 -38.21 -3.06
CA LEU A 63 13.23 -39.04 -4.24
C LEU A 63 12.98 -40.51 -3.91
N ARG A 64 13.63 -41.03 -2.85
CA ARG A 64 13.47 -42.42 -2.38
C ARG A 64 12.43 -42.57 -1.26
N GLY A 65 11.63 -41.54 -1.01
CA GLY A 65 10.60 -41.55 0.04
C GLY A 65 11.03 -40.87 1.34
N TYR A 66 10.36 -41.21 2.43
CA TYR A 66 10.55 -40.58 3.74
C TYR A 66 11.58 -41.35 4.58
N HIS A 67 12.61 -40.66 5.05
CA HIS A 67 13.59 -41.20 6.01
C HIS A 67 13.79 -40.23 7.18
N ALA A 68 13.83 -40.76 8.41
CA ALA A 68 13.89 -39.95 9.63
C ALA A 68 15.06 -38.95 9.68
N ARG A 69 16.29 -39.42 9.43
CA ARG A 69 17.51 -38.56 9.43
C ARG A 69 17.45 -37.47 8.36
N GLN A 70 16.92 -37.79 7.19
CA GLN A 70 16.73 -36.82 6.11
C GLN A 70 15.68 -35.77 6.51
N ALA A 71 14.55 -36.21 7.05
CA ALA A 71 13.48 -35.34 7.50
C ALA A 71 13.96 -34.36 8.58
N GLN A 72 14.79 -34.83 9.51
CA GLN A 72 15.44 -34.01 10.51
C GLN A 72 16.35 -32.96 9.87
N ARG A 73 17.25 -33.37 8.96
CA ARG A 73 18.15 -32.45 8.23
C ARG A 73 17.39 -31.36 7.46
N PHE A 74 16.30 -31.71 6.78
CA PHE A 74 15.45 -30.76 6.06
C PHE A 74 14.71 -29.81 7.01
N SER A 75 14.20 -30.32 8.13
CA SER A 75 13.58 -29.51 9.18
C SER A 75 14.58 -28.50 9.76
N MET A 76 15.79 -28.95 10.14
CA MET A 76 16.86 -28.10 10.66
C MET A 76 17.31 -27.06 9.63
N SER A 77 17.51 -27.47 8.37
CA SER A 77 17.92 -26.57 7.29
C SER A 77 16.91 -25.44 7.06
N ARG A 78 15.61 -25.74 7.11
CA ARG A 78 14.57 -24.71 7.06
C ARG A 78 14.60 -23.79 8.29
N ARG A 79 14.81 -24.34 9.48
CA ARG A 79 14.96 -23.55 10.71
C ARG A 79 16.13 -22.58 10.63
N ILE A 80 17.29 -23.05 10.16
CA ILE A 80 18.49 -22.23 9.96
C ILE A 80 18.24 -21.16 8.90
N ARG A 81 17.61 -21.51 7.78
CA ARG A 81 17.26 -20.55 6.72
C ARG A 81 16.37 -19.42 7.24
N LEU A 82 15.42 -19.74 8.12
CA LEU A 82 14.55 -18.75 8.77
C LEU A 82 15.30 -17.92 9.85
N GLY A 83 16.31 -18.49 10.49
CA GLY A 83 17.17 -17.83 11.49
C GLY A 83 18.11 -16.77 10.92
N ARG A 84 18.32 -16.74 9.59
CA ARG A 84 19.12 -15.70 8.91
C ARG A 84 18.35 -14.37 8.84
N ARG A 85 18.28 -13.64 9.96
CA ARG A 85 17.92 -12.20 9.99
C ARG A 85 19.23 -11.39 9.79
N ARG A 86 19.80 -11.22 8.59
CA ARG A 86 19.43 -10.42 7.40
C ARG A 86 19.50 -8.88 7.49
N VAL A 87 20.22 -8.34 8.47
CA VAL A 87 20.82 -6.99 8.42
C VAL A 87 22.11 -7.02 9.27
N SER A 88 23.25 -6.60 8.74
CA SER A 88 24.53 -6.57 9.45
C SER A 88 24.56 -5.46 10.51
N ARG A 89 25.44 -5.58 11.51
CA ARG A 89 25.63 -4.53 12.53
C ARG A 89 26.05 -3.20 11.91
N GLN A 90 26.84 -3.24 10.83
CA GLN A 90 27.24 -2.05 10.08
C GLN A 90 26.05 -1.36 9.42
N GLN A 91 25.13 -2.13 8.82
CA GLN A 91 23.91 -1.58 8.24
C GLN A 91 23.04 -0.91 9.31
N TRP A 92 22.91 -1.50 10.51
CA TRP A 92 22.18 -0.87 11.62
C TRP A 92 22.80 0.44 12.08
N ARG A 93 24.14 0.53 12.17
CA ARG A 93 24.81 1.79 12.51
C ARG A 93 24.46 2.92 11.53
N ILE A 94 24.41 2.60 10.23
CA ILE A 94 24.04 3.58 9.20
C ILE A 94 22.58 4.00 9.35
N VAL A 95 21.69 3.04 9.58
CA VAL A 95 20.26 3.30 9.79
C VAL A 95 20.05 4.18 11.04
N GLU A 96 20.65 3.84 12.17
CA GLU A 96 20.54 4.61 13.41
C GLU A 96 21.13 6.01 13.26
N ALA A 97 22.27 6.16 12.58
CA ALA A 97 22.87 7.46 12.28
C ALA A 97 21.94 8.32 11.41
N GLY A 98 21.34 7.74 10.36
CA GLY A 98 20.37 8.44 9.52
C GLY A 98 19.09 8.83 10.27
N LEU A 99 18.59 7.94 11.13
CA LEU A 99 17.42 8.23 11.98
C LEU A 99 17.71 9.40 12.93
N ARG A 100 18.89 9.45 13.57
CA ARG A 100 19.25 10.57 14.45
C ARG A 100 19.45 11.91 13.72
N GLN A 101 19.60 11.87 12.39
CA GLN A 101 19.60 13.05 11.52
C GLN A 101 18.19 13.36 10.97
N ASP A 102 17.16 12.77 11.56
CA ASP A 102 15.74 12.91 11.21
C ASP A 102 15.41 12.51 9.75
N TRP A 103 16.22 11.62 9.16
CA TRP A 103 15.89 11.05 7.85
C TRP A 103 14.75 10.04 7.97
N SER A 104 13.84 10.08 6.99
CA SER A 104 12.78 9.09 6.89
C SER A 104 13.35 7.70 6.56
N PRO A 105 12.71 6.60 7.01
CA PRO A 105 13.13 5.24 6.64
C PRO A 105 13.24 5.00 5.12
N GLU A 106 12.43 5.70 4.32
CA GLU A 106 12.49 5.67 2.85
C GLU A 106 13.72 6.42 2.32
N GLN A 107 14.06 7.57 2.91
CA GLN A 107 15.26 8.33 2.57
C GLN A 107 16.52 7.55 2.92
N ILE A 108 16.58 6.91 4.09
CA ILE A 108 17.70 6.04 4.48
C ILE A 108 17.88 4.92 3.46
N ASN A 109 16.80 4.25 3.07
CA ASN A 109 16.84 3.22 2.02
C ASN A 109 17.39 3.76 0.69
N GLY A 110 16.90 4.94 0.26
CA GLY A 110 17.35 5.59 -0.97
C GLY A 110 18.83 5.97 -0.94
N VAL A 111 19.30 6.58 0.16
CA VAL A 111 20.72 6.95 0.32
C VAL A 111 21.62 5.72 0.33
N MET A 112 21.21 4.63 0.99
CA MET A 112 21.99 3.38 0.97
C MET A 112 22.12 2.83 -0.45
N ARG A 113 21.05 2.89 -1.26
CA ARG A 113 21.10 2.49 -2.68
C ARG A 113 22.04 3.36 -3.51
N LEU A 114 21.94 4.68 -3.36
CA LEU A 114 22.79 5.63 -4.09
C LEU A 114 24.27 5.47 -3.76
N LYS A 115 24.59 5.12 -2.50
CA LYS A 115 25.97 4.85 -2.05
C LYS A 115 26.48 3.45 -2.42
N GLY A 116 25.73 2.65 -3.16
CA GLY A 116 26.12 1.27 -3.52
C GLY A 116 26.17 0.30 -2.34
N LEU A 117 25.57 0.65 -1.20
CA LEU A 117 25.53 -0.20 -0.02
C LEU A 117 24.33 -1.15 -0.11
N ALA A 118 24.43 -2.34 0.51
CA ALA A 118 23.29 -3.24 0.63
C ALA A 118 22.16 -2.55 1.43
N PRO A 119 21.02 -2.17 0.82
CA PRO A 119 20.05 -1.32 1.48
C PRO A 119 19.12 -2.14 2.39
N VAL A 120 18.79 -1.61 3.56
CA VAL A 120 17.77 -2.19 4.44
C VAL A 120 16.40 -1.69 4.00
N SER A 121 15.41 -2.58 3.83
CA SER A 121 14.07 -2.14 3.44
C SER A 121 13.46 -1.20 4.48
N HIS A 122 12.74 -0.18 4.04
CA HIS A 122 12.08 0.78 4.94
C HIS A 122 11.13 0.08 5.93
N GLU A 123 10.45 -0.99 5.51
CA GLU A 123 9.64 -1.84 6.41
C GLU A 123 10.47 -2.47 7.52
N ARG A 124 11.68 -2.94 7.22
CA ARG A 124 12.58 -3.52 8.23
C ARG A 124 13.10 -2.47 9.20
N ILE A 125 13.33 -1.26 8.72
CA ILE A 125 13.68 -0.10 9.56
C ILE A 125 12.51 0.23 10.50
N TYR A 126 11.26 0.29 10.00
CA TYR A 126 10.08 0.49 10.84
C TYR A 126 9.93 -0.60 11.92
N GLN A 127 10.11 -1.87 11.55
CA GLN A 127 10.08 -2.98 12.52
C GLN A 127 11.12 -2.81 13.64
N HIS A 128 12.31 -2.31 13.31
CA HIS A 128 13.36 -2.02 14.28
C HIS A 128 12.99 -0.85 15.20
N ILE A 129 12.48 0.25 14.64
CA ILE A 129 12.00 1.40 15.43
C ILE A 129 10.88 0.98 16.40
N TYR A 130 9.94 0.14 15.95
CA TYR A 130 8.88 -0.37 16.81
C TYR A 130 9.38 -1.36 17.87
N ALA A 131 10.42 -2.14 17.56
CA ALA A 131 11.05 -2.99 18.56
C ALA A 131 11.78 -2.18 19.62
N ASP A 132 12.55 -1.17 19.21
CA ASP A 132 13.23 -0.21 20.09
C ASP A 132 12.23 0.52 20.99
N LYS A 133 11.15 1.05 20.42
CA LYS A 133 10.06 1.70 21.18
C LYS A 133 9.45 0.77 22.24
N ARG A 134 9.24 -0.52 21.93
CA ARG A 134 8.73 -1.51 22.90
C ARG A 134 9.74 -1.80 24.01
N ALA A 135 11.04 -1.66 23.72
CA ALA A 135 12.12 -1.82 24.68
C ALA A 135 12.40 -0.52 25.48
N GLY A 136 11.66 0.57 25.24
CA GLY A 136 11.85 1.85 25.92
C GLY A 136 12.85 2.80 25.26
N GLY A 137 13.32 2.49 24.04
CA GLY A 137 14.23 3.35 23.28
C GLY A 137 13.55 4.56 22.65
N THR A 138 14.36 5.47 22.12
CA THR A 138 13.95 6.79 21.63
C THR A 138 13.93 6.90 20.11
N LEU A 139 14.25 5.86 19.33
CA LEU A 139 14.38 6.00 17.87
C LEU A 139 13.10 6.51 17.18
N TYR A 140 11.93 6.27 17.76
CA TYR A 140 10.66 6.74 17.21
C TYR A 140 10.45 8.26 17.33
N THR A 141 11.22 8.96 18.17
CA THR A 141 11.13 10.42 18.34
C THR A 141 11.75 11.18 17.16
N HIS A 142 12.53 10.51 16.32
CA HIS A 142 13.10 11.07 15.10
C HIS A 142 12.20 10.93 13.86
N LEU A 143 11.06 10.24 13.98
CA LEU A 143 10.11 10.13 12.89
C LEU A 143 9.25 11.40 12.80
N ARG A 144 9.21 12.04 11.63
CA ARG A 144 8.39 13.25 11.37
C ARG A 144 6.92 13.15 11.83
N VAL A 145 6.35 11.95 11.85
CA VAL A 145 4.97 11.72 12.26
C VAL A 145 4.92 10.72 13.41
N HIS A 146 4.71 11.21 14.63
CA HIS A 146 4.59 10.37 15.82
C HIS A 146 3.17 9.81 16.05
N LYS A 147 2.15 10.38 15.38
CA LYS A 147 0.74 10.07 15.61
C LYS A 147 0.14 9.33 14.41
N ARG A 148 -0.70 8.33 14.68
CA ARG A 148 -1.47 7.63 13.65
C ARG A 148 -2.40 8.64 12.94
N ARG A 149 -2.21 8.83 11.64
CA ARG A 149 -3.09 9.69 10.81
C ARG A 149 -4.53 9.17 10.93
N ARG A 150 -5.42 9.97 11.51
CA ARG A 150 -6.86 9.68 11.54
C ARG A 150 -7.46 10.07 10.19
N LYS A 151 -8.09 9.13 9.48
CA LYS A 151 -8.95 9.47 8.34
C LYS A 151 -10.15 10.27 8.87
N ARG A 152 -10.41 11.45 8.30
CA ARG A 152 -11.69 12.14 8.52
C ARG A 152 -12.78 11.31 7.83
N ARG A 153 -13.75 10.80 8.59
CA ARG A 153 -14.92 10.11 8.04
C ARG A 153 -16.01 11.15 7.72
N GLY A 154 -16.67 10.98 6.57
CA GLY A 154 -17.95 11.57 6.19
C GLY A 154 -18.23 12.97 6.72
N VAL A 155 -17.57 13.99 6.16
CA VAL A 155 -18.11 15.35 6.24
C VAL A 155 -18.93 15.55 4.98
N PHE A 156 -20.25 15.68 5.12
CA PHE A 156 -21.11 16.09 4.01
C PHE A 156 -20.53 17.36 3.38
N ASN A 157 -20.33 17.36 2.07
CA ASN A 157 -19.79 18.51 1.38
C ASN A 157 -20.81 19.67 1.43
N ARG A 158 -20.69 20.54 2.44
CA ARG A 158 -21.55 21.72 2.65
C ARG A 158 -21.36 22.81 1.57
N ARG A 159 -20.44 22.63 0.62
CA ARG A 159 -20.15 23.63 -0.41
C ARG A 159 -21.25 23.71 -1.48
N GLY A 160 -22.10 22.69 -1.60
CA GLY A 160 -23.16 22.62 -2.62
C GLY A 160 -22.60 22.39 -4.03
N GLN A 161 -23.49 22.20 -5.00
CA GLN A 161 -23.17 22.19 -6.43
C GLN A 161 -23.38 23.58 -7.04
N ILE A 162 -22.61 23.92 -8.08
CA ILE A 162 -22.81 25.15 -8.87
C ILE A 162 -24.18 25.06 -9.55
N LYS A 163 -25.07 26.02 -9.27
CA LYS A 163 -26.38 26.10 -9.94
C LYS A 163 -26.20 26.48 -11.40
N ASP A 164 -27.04 25.93 -12.27
CA ASP A 164 -27.10 26.25 -13.70
C ASP A 164 -25.76 26.05 -14.45
N ARG A 165 -24.96 25.07 -14.00
CA ARG A 165 -23.74 24.69 -14.70
C ARG A 165 -24.10 24.07 -16.05
N VAL A 166 -23.50 24.57 -17.12
CA VAL A 166 -23.55 23.94 -18.44
C VAL A 166 -22.58 22.76 -18.42
N TRP A 167 -23.03 21.60 -18.87
CA TRP A 167 -22.17 20.41 -18.91
C TRP A 167 -21.15 20.54 -20.04
N ILE A 168 -19.94 20.01 -19.82
CA ILE A 168 -18.90 19.97 -20.86
C ILE A 168 -19.40 19.24 -22.10
N SER A 169 -20.32 18.27 -21.95
CA SER A 169 -20.94 17.55 -23.07
C SER A 169 -21.83 18.42 -23.96
N GLU A 170 -22.32 19.56 -23.47
CA GLU A 170 -23.18 20.48 -24.22
C GLU A 170 -22.37 21.51 -25.02
N ARG A 171 -21.04 21.43 -24.99
CA ARG A 171 -20.18 22.34 -25.76
C ARG A 171 -20.36 22.13 -27.27
N PRO A 172 -20.37 23.21 -28.07
CA PRO A 172 -20.38 23.09 -29.53
C PRO A 172 -19.15 22.35 -30.04
N ARG A 173 -19.34 21.42 -31.00
CA ARG A 173 -18.25 20.59 -31.57
C ARG A 173 -17.08 21.40 -32.15
N ILE A 174 -17.33 22.63 -32.59
CA ILE A 174 -16.30 23.55 -33.09
C ILE A 174 -15.24 23.91 -32.03
N VAL A 175 -15.62 23.94 -30.75
CA VAL A 175 -14.72 24.22 -29.61
C VAL A 175 -13.81 23.00 -29.32
N ASP A 176 -14.30 21.78 -29.58
CA ASP A 176 -13.52 20.54 -29.41
C ASP A 176 -12.39 20.44 -30.40
N ALA A 177 -12.62 20.92 -31.62
CA ALA A 177 -11.66 20.92 -32.70
C ALA A 177 -10.46 21.86 -32.43
N ARG A 178 -10.56 22.80 -31.48
CA ARG A 178 -9.53 23.79 -31.13
C ARG A 178 -8.93 24.50 -32.36
N ALA A 179 -9.75 24.71 -33.39
CA ALA A 179 -9.30 25.15 -34.72
C ALA A 179 -9.35 26.68 -34.90
N ARG A 180 -9.91 27.43 -33.94
CA ARG A 180 -10.04 28.89 -34.00
C ARG A 180 -9.48 29.56 -32.75
N ILE A 181 -8.98 30.77 -32.93
CA ILE A 181 -8.57 31.66 -31.84
C ILE A 181 -9.82 32.34 -31.28
N GLY A 182 -9.89 32.50 -29.95
CA GLY A 182 -10.99 33.21 -29.27
C GLY A 182 -11.93 32.33 -28.44
N ASP A 183 -11.70 31.02 -28.37
CA ASP A 183 -12.41 30.12 -27.44
C ASP A 183 -11.72 30.14 -26.06
N TRP A 184 -12.07 31.13 -25.24
CA TRP A 184 -11.56 31.27 -23.88
C TRP A 184 -12.30 30.32 -22.94
N GLU A 185 -11.54 29.64 -22.07
CA GLU A 185 -12.13 28.93 -20.95
C GLU A 185 -11.93 29.66 -19.65
N VAL A 186 -12.99 29.67 -18.85
CA VAL A 186 -12.99 30.30 -17.55
C VAL A 186 -13.44 29.27 -16.52
N ASP A 187 -12.52 28.84 -15.68
CA ASP A 187 -12.83 27.98 -14.55
C ASP A 187 -13.43 28.83 -13.44
N THR A 188 -14.65 28.49 -13.02
CA THR A 188 -15.30 29.16 -11.90
C THR A 188 -14.89 28.51 -10.58
N ILE A 189 -14.10 29.24 -9.79
CA ILE A 189 -13.68 28.79 -8.46
C ILE A 189 -14.62 29.41 -7.41
N ILE A 190 -15.31 28.58 -6.64
CA ILE A 190 -16.12 29.05 -5.50
C ILE A 190 -15.24 29.16 -4.25
N GLY A 191 -15.05 30.40 -3.80
CA GLY A 191 -14.37 30.75 -2.56
C GLY A 191 -15.25 30.58 -1.31
N ARG A 192 -14.64 30.82 -0.14
CA ARG A 192 -15.34 30.80 1.15
C ARG A 192 -16.38 31.94 1.17
N GLN A 193 -17.63 31.62 1.51
CA GLN A 193 -18.86 32.46 1.41
C GLN A 193 -19.60 32.46 0.05
N LYS A 194 -19.40 31.46 -0.82
CA LYS A 194 -20.09 31.36 -2.13
C LYS A 194 -19.80 32.51 -3.11
N ARG A 195 -18.70 33.24 -2.90
CA ARG A 195 -18.20 34.21 -3.88
C ARG A 195 -17.43 33.46 -4.96
N CYS A 196 -17.76 33.72 -6.22
CA CYS A 196 -17.11 33.11 -7.37
C CYS A 196 -15.97 34.00 -7.84
N SER A 197 -14.79 33.41 -8.07
CA SER A 197 -13.70 34.02 -8.83
C SER A 197 -13.55 33.28 -10.16
N LEU A 198 -13.11 33.99 -11.18
CA LEU A 198 -12.94 33.50 -12.55
C LEU A 198 -11.45 33.37 -12.83
N ASP A 199 -10.96 32.15 -13.02
CA ASP A 199 -9.61 31.90 -13.54
C ASP A 199 -9.70 31.69 -15.05
N HIS A 200 -8.93 32.45 -15.81
CA HIS A 200 -8.94 32.41 -17.27
C HIS A 200 -7.77 31.57 -17.75
N ASN A 201 -8.04 30.58 -18.61
CA ASN A 201 -7.01 29.81 -19.28
C ASN A 201 -7.24 29.82 -20.79
N ASP A 202 -6.20 30.15 -21.55
CA ASP A 202 -6.24 30.08 -23.01
C ASP A 202 -6.11 28.61 -23.45
N ARG A 203 -6.98 28.18 -24.38
CA ARG A 203 -7.05 26.81 -24.89
C ARG A 203 -6.30 26.61 -26.22
N THR A 204 -5.51 27.60 -26.65
CA THR A 204 -4.69 27.52 -27.87
C THR A 204 -3.83 26.24 -27.92
N GLN A 205 -3.64 25.72 -29.14
CA GLN A 205 -2.48 24.87 -29.37
C GLN A 205 -1.24 25.69 -29.06
N ILE A 206 -0.40 25.24 -28.12
CA ILE A 206 1.00 25.66 -28.10
C ILE A 206 1.59 25.08 -29.38
N PRO A 207 1.90 25.85 -30.44
CA PRO A 207 2.72 25.31 -31.51
C PRO A 207 4.03 24.83 -30.88
N PRO A 208 4.64 23.72 -31.35
CA PRO A 208 5.90 23.26 -30.79
C PRO A 208 6.89 24.44 -30.77
N MET A 209 7.28 24.85 -29.57
CA MET A 209 8.25 25.93 -29.38
C MET A 209 9.55 25.54 -30.05
N GLN A 210 9.84 26.10 -31.23
CA GLN A 210 11.22 26.39 -31.58
C GLN A 210 11.66 27.54 -30.66
N GLY A 211 12.68 27.25 -29.84
CA GLY A 211 12.97 28.00 -28.64
C GLY A 211 13.19 29.50 -28.87
N ARG A 212 12.73 30.30 -27.90
CA ARG A 212 13.36 31.57 -27.53
C ARG A 212 12.96 32.00 -26.12
N SER A 213 13.94 32.63 -25.50
CA SER A 213 14.10 33.18 -24.15
C SER A 213 12.85 33.80 -23.52
N GLY A 214 12.67 33.51 -22.23
CA GLY A 214 11.61 34.07 -21.41
C GLY A 214 11.78 35.55 -21.08
N GLN A 215 10.65 36.25 -21.07
CA GLN A 215 10.42 37.41 -20.22
C GLN A 215 9.03 37.29 -19.59
N ARG A 216 8.97 37.34 -18.26
CA ARG A 216 7.72 37.47 -17.49
C ARG A 216 7.45 38.96 -17.28
N SER A 217 6.36 39.49 -17.82
CA SER A 217 5.82 40.78 -17.39
C SER A 217 4.64 40.55 -16.43
N GLN A 218 4.66 41.25 -15.29
CA GLN A 218 3.57 41.24 -14.32
C GLN A 218 2.52 42.29 -14.71
N GLY A 219 1.30 41.86 -15.00
CA GLY A 219 0.13 42.74 -15.18
C GLY A 219 -0.66 42.88 -13.88
N LYS A 220 -0.83 44.12 -13.42
CA LYS A 220 -1.58 44.52 -12.21
C LYS A 220 -3.09 44.30 -12.40
N ILE A 221 -3.78 43.78 -11.37
CA ILE A 221 -5.24 43.61 -11.35
C ILE A 221 -5.87 44.95 -10.95
N GLY A 222 -6.58 45.60 -11.90
CA GLY A 222 -7.44 46.75 -11.63
C GLY A 222 -8.83 46.30 -11.17
N THR A 223 -9.35 46.94 -10.13
CA THR A 223 -10.73 46.81 -9.65
C THR A 223 -11.67 47.68 -10.48
N ALA A 224 -12.77 47.12 -10.98
CA ALA A 224 -13.92 47.92 -11.43
C ALA A 224 -15.22 47.21 -11.05
N SER A 225 -16.06 47.96 -10.34
CA SER A 225 -17.41 47.61 -9.88
C SER A 225 -18.47 47.92 -10.95
N HIS A 226 -19.62 47.24 -10.78
CA HIS A 226 -20.98 47.56 -11.23
C HIS A 226 -21.48 47.10 -12.62
N LEU A 227 -22.52 46.22 -12.52
CA LEU A 227 -23.79 46.10 -13.27
C LEU A 227 -23.72 46.13 -14.82
N THR A 228 -24.38 45.25 -15.57
CA THR A 228 -25.83 44.97 -15.58
C THR A 228 -26.11 43.74 -16.49
N HIS A 229 -27.27 43.10 -16.32
CA HIS A 229 -27.81 42.02 -17.15
C HIS A 229 -27.68 42.23 -18.68
N ALA A 230 -27.33 41.17 -19.44
CA ALA A 230 -28.00 40.80 -20.70
C ALA A 230 -27.46 39.47 -21.27
N ARG A 231 -28.39 38.63 -21.72
CA ARG A 231 -28.19 37.48 -22.64
C ARG A 231 -27.66 37.99 -23.99
N ALA A 232 -26.81 37.22 -24.67
CA ALA A 232 -26.98 36.83 -26.08
C ALA A 232 -25.73 36.12 -26.62
N PHE A 233 -25.93 34.95 -27.23
CA PHE A 233 -25.07 34.45 -28.29
C PHE A 233 -25.07 35.48 -29.42
N ALA A 234 -23.90 35.93 -29.87
CA ALA A 234 -23.74 36.67 -31.12
C ALA A 234 -22.68 35.96 -31.98
N GLY A 235 -23.08 35.56 -33.18
CA GLY A 235 -22.24 34.88 -34.17
C GLY A 235 -21.15 35.77 -34.77
N PRO A 236 -20.35 35.24 -35.71
CA PRO A 236 -19.21 35.94 -36.29
C PRO A 236 -19.66 37.14 -37.14
N ARG A 237 -18.95 38.27 -37.01
CA ARG A 237 -19.10 39.43 -37.90
C ARG A 237 -18.43 39.15 -39.25
N PRO A 238 -19.00 39.57 -40.39
CA PRO A 238 -18.38 39.38 -41.69
C PRO A 238 -17.17 40.31 -41.88
N HIS A 239 -16.18 39.78 -42.58
CA HIS A 239 -14.99 40.45 -43.10
C HIS A 239 -15.39 41.50 -44.14
N THR A 240 -14.78 42.69 -44.10
CA THR A 240 -14.71 43.59 -45.26
C THR A 240 -13.25 43.89 -45.52
N ASP A 241 -12.80 43.49 -46.70
CA ASP A 241 -11.51 43.82 -47.27
C ASP A 241 -11.41 45.33 -47.53
N LEU A 242 -10.25 45.91 -47.21
CA LEU A 242 -9.39 46.76 -48.05
C LEU A 242 -8.10 47.08 -47.28
#